data_AF-A0A2K3L185-F1
#
_entry.id   AF-A0A2K3L185-F1
#
_cell.length_a   1.000
_cell.length_b   1.000
_cell.length_c   1.000
_cell.angle_alpha   90.00
_cell.angle_beta   90.00
_cell.angle_gamma   90.00
#
_symmetry.space_group_name_H-M   'P 1'
#
loop_
_entity.id
_entity.type
_entity.pdbx_description
1 polymer ?
#
loop_
_entity_poly.entity_id
_entity_poly.type
_entity_poly.pdbx_seq_one_letter_code
_entity_poly.pdbx_strand_id
1 'polypeptide(L)'
;MQAKPIPNSSPYISPPLIRPPPVHQASLAQTITKPKPISTPVPNIDVLVPDRVLQPVQPFIERDDSIAASWDYNFLFMSQRSETIQPIRLRVVEGAIPTDFPSGAYYLTGPGIFKDDHGSTVHPLDGHGYLRAFTFDNVNKEVKYMAKYIKTEAQVEEYDQKTDSWRFTHRGPFSVLKGGKKIGNTKVMKNVANTSVLMWGKKLLCMWEGGNPYEIESDTLDTIGKFNMMDNCDLEDDDESRGGDVWEVAANLLKPILYGTY
;
A
#
# COMPACT_ATOMS: atom_id res chain seq x y z
N MET A 1 -33.37 40.70 6.30
CA MET A 1 -33.06 39.69 5.27
C MET A 1 -32.25 38.59 5.93
N GLN A 2 -32.85 37.44 6.22
CA GLN A 2 -32.15 36.28 6.78
C GLN A 2 -31.52 35.50 5.61
N ALA A 3 -30.20 35.34 5.65
CA ALA A 3 -29.48 34.50 4.70
C ALA A 3 -29.70 33.02 5.04
N LYS A 4 -30.12 32.24 4.06
CA LYS A 4 -30.26 30.77 4.17
C LYS A 4 -28.88 30.12 4.32
N PRO A 5 -28.72 29.09 5.17
CA PRO A 5 -27.48 28.32 5.23
C PRO A 5 -27.37 27.39 4.02
N ILE A 6 -26.20 27.40 3.39
CA ILE A 6 -25.80 26.49 2.31
C ILE A 6 -25.47 25.14 2.98
N PRO A 7 -25.99 23.99 2.49
CA PRO A 7 -25.66 22.70 3.08
C PRO A 7 -24.22 22.31 2.72
N ASN A 8 -23.42 22.03 3.74
CA ASN A 8 -22.11 21.40 3.62
C ASN A 8 -22.29 19.96 3.10
N SER A 9 -22.03 19.74 1.82
CA SER A 9 -21.91 18.39 1.27
C SER A 9 -20.64 17.74 1.80
N SER A 10 -20.79 16.65 2.54
CA SER A 10 -19.67 15.83 3.01
C SER A 10 -18.84 15.33 1.81
N PRO A 11 -17.49 15.36 1.86
CA PRO A 11 -16.67 14.78 0.79
C PRO A 11 -16.91 13.27 0.73
N TYR A 12 -17.66 12.84 -0.28
CA TYR A 12 -17.92 11.43 -0.56
C TYR A 12 -16.68 10.84 -1.23
N ILE A 13 -15.99 9.93 -0.53
CA ILE A 13 -14.95 9.10 -1.14
C ILE A 13 -15.67 8.13 -2.07
N SER A 14 -15.58 8.38 -3.37
CA SER A 14 -16.22 7.52 -4.37
C SER A 14 -15.43 6.22 -4.49
N PRO A 15 -16.01 5.04 -4.19
CA PRO A 15 -15.39 3.79 -4.59
C PRO A 15 -15.36 3.72 -6.12
N PRO A 16 -14.36 3.07 -6.73
CA PRO A 16 -14.33 2.90 -8.18
C PRO A 16 -15.52 2.04 -8.64
N LEU A 17 -16.55 2.69 -9.14
CA LEU A 17 -17.81 2.10 -9.61
C LEU A 17 -17.74 1.77 -11.09
N ILE A 18 -16.89 0.82 -11.50
CA ILE A 18 -16.96 0.25 -12.86
C ILE A 18 -16.67 -1.26 -12.79
N ARG A 19 -17.72 -2.08 -12.81
CA ARG A 19 -17.61 -3.44 -13.35
C ARG A 19 -17.54 -3.30 -14.87
N PRO A 20 -16.45 -3.70 -15.54
CA PRO A 20 -16.48 -3.83 -17.00
C PRO A 20 -17.51 -4.92 -17.37
N PRO A 21 -18.16 -4.82 -18.54
CA PRO A 21 -19.05 -5.88 -19.01
C PRO A 21 -18.28 -7.20 -19.10
N PRO A 22 -18.94 -8.36 -18.93
CA PRO A 22 -18.28 -9.66 -19.01
C PRO A 22 -17.54 -9.75 -20.34
N VAL A 23 -16.21 -9.86 -20.27
CA VAL A 23 -15.38 -10.08 -21.44
C VAL A 23 -15.67 -11.50 -21.90
N HIS A 24 -16.40 -11.65 -23.01
CA HIS A 24 -16.43 -12.91 -23.74
C HIS A 24 -15.02 -13.16 -24.30
N GLN A 25 -14.17 -13.78 -23.48
CA GLN A 25 -12.86 -14.23 -23.93
C GLN A 25 -13.12 -15.43 -24.84
N ALA A 26 -12.94 -15.24 -26.14
CA ALA A 26 -12.93 -16.33 -27.10
C ALA A 26 -11.96 -17.41 -26.58
N SER A 27 -12.47 -18.64 -26.46
CA SER A 27 -11.77 -19.77 -25.88
C SER A 27 -10.48 -20.08 -26.65
N LEU A 28 -9.36 -19.55 -26.18
CA LEU A 28 -8.05 -20.13 -26.49
C LEU A 28 -7.84 -21.27 -25.51
N ALA A 29 -7.68 -22.48 -26.05
CA ALA A 29 -7.43 -23.68 -25.27
C ALA A 29 -6.13 -23.53 -24.47
N GLN A 30 -6.25 -23.17 -23.20
CA GLN A 30 -5.15 -23.25 -22.24
C GLN A 30 -5.24 -24.61 -21.55
N THR A 31 -4.22 -25.45 -21.76
CA THR A 31 -4.04 -26.69 -21.03
C THR A 31 -3.69 -26.36 -19.58
N ILE A 32 -4.70 -26.19 -18.72
CA ILE A 32 -4.51 -25.96 -17.29
C ILE A 32 -4.25 -27.32 -16.63
N THR A 33 -3.02 -27.52 -16.15
CA THR A 33 -2.67 -28.62 -15.25
C THR A 33 -3.45 -28.43 -13.95
N LYS A 34 -4.33 -29.39 -13.62
CA LYS A 34 -5.16 -29.34 -12.39
C LYS A 34 -4.26 -29.30 -11.14
N PRO A 35 -4.43 -28.33 -10.21
CA PRO A 35 -3.75 -28.38 -8.93
C PRO A 35 -4.30 -29.53 -8.08
N LYS A 36 -3.39 -30.30 -7.46
CA LYS A 36 -3.75 -31.35 -6.49
C LYS A 36 -3.96 -30.71 -5.11
N PRO A 37 -5.13 -30.89 -4.47
CA PRO A 37 -5.35 -30.43 -3.11
C PRO A 37 -4.58 -31.29 -2.11
N ILE A 38 -3.93 -30.66 -1.12
CA ILE A 38 -3.38 -31.32 0.07
C ILE A 38 -4.52 -31.39 1.08
N SER A 39 -4.95 -32.60 1.44
CA SER A 39 -5.98 -32.82 2.46
C SER A 39 -5.32 -33.10 3.80
N THR A 40 -5.60 -32.28 4.82
CA THR A 40 -5.27 -32.60 6.22
C THR A 40 -6.41 -33.42 6.82
N PRO A 41 -6.13 -34.48 7.61
CA PRO A 41 -7.17 -35.29 8.22
C PRO A 41 -7.72 -34.60 9.49
N VAL A 42 -9.04 -34.40 9.53
CA VAL A 42 -9.79 -34.01 10.74
C VAL A 42 -10.31 -35.30 11.40
N PRO A 43 -10.29 -35.46 12.73
CA PRO A 43 -10.79 -36.69 13.36
C PRO A 43 -12.31 -36.79 13.24
N ASN A 44 -12.80 -37.93 12.75
CA ASN A 44 -14.23 -38.22 12.63
C ASN A 44 -14.87 -38.41 14.01
N ILE A 45 -15.95 -37.65 14.28
CA ILE A 45 -16.93 -38.00 15.32
C ILE A 45 -18.00 -38.83 14.62
N ASP A 46 -18.04 -40.12 14.93
CA ASP A 46 -19.02 -41.05 14.36
C ASP A 46 -20.40 -40.81 14.96
N VAL A 47 -21.27 -40.13 14.21
CA VAL A 47 -22.73 -40.15 14.44
C VAL A 47 -23.32 -41.19 13.50
N LEU A 48 -23.70 -42.35 14.05
CA LEU A 48 -24.40 -43.42 13.34
C LEU A 48 -25.80 -42.96 12.93
N VAL A 49 -25.99 -42.65 11.64
CA VAL A 49 -27.31 -42.58 11.00
C VAL A 49 -27.40 -43.77 10.03
N PRO A 50 -28.36 -44.70 10.18
CA PRO A 50 -28.48 -45.83 9.27
C PRO A 50 -29.04 -45.38 7.90
N ASP A 51 -28.48 -45.92 6.83
CA ASP A 51 -28.99 -45.90 5.45
C ASP A 51 -28.96 -44.59 4.64
N ARG A 52 -27.86 -43.84 4.71
CA ARG A 52 -27.44 -43.01 3.57
C ARG A 52 -25.95 -43.18 3.28
N VAL A 53 -25.64 -43.79 2.15
CA VAL A 53 -24.31 -43.67 1.52
C VAL A 53 -24.14 -42.19 1.15
N LEU A 54 -23.45 -41.42 2.00
CA LEU A 54 -23.00 -40.09 1.65
C LEU A 54 -21.94 -40.24 0.56
N GLN A 55 -22.32 -40.08 -0.70
CA GLN A 55 -21.35 -39.87 -1.76
C GLN A 55 -20.57 -38.57 -1.42
N PRO A 56 -19.23 -38.56 -1.52
CA PRO A 56 -18.49 -37.33 -1.36
C PRO A 56 -18.93 -36.37 -2.46
N VAL A 57 -19.69 -35.36 -2.08
CA VAL A 57 -20.02 -34.24 -2.97
C VAL A 57 -18.69 -33.55 -3.25
N GLN A 58 -18.10 -33.85 -4.41
CA GLN A 58 -17.05 -33.01 -4.97
C GLN A 58 -17.63 -31.59 -5.00
N PRO A 59 -16.99 -30.59 -4.37
CA PRO A 59 -17.50 -29.23 -4.44
C PRO A 59 -17.61 -28.86 -5.91
N PHE A 60 -18.83 -28.72 -6.40
CA PHE A 60 -19.09 -28.21 -7.73
C PHE A 60 -18.75 -26.72 -7.68
N ILE A 61 -17.49 -26.40 -7.97
CA ILE A 61 -17.08 -25.01 -8.15
C ILE A 61 -17.74 -24.58 -9.46
N GLU A 62 -18.81 -23.80 -9.37
CA GLU A 62 -19.40 -23.17 -10.54
C GLU A 62 -18.34 -22.30 -11.21
N ARG A 63 -18.28 -22.34 -12.55
CA ARG A 63 -17.32 -21.52 -13.30
C ARG A 63 -17.50 -20.03 -12.96
N ASP A 64 -18.73 -19.62 -12.66
CA ASP A 64 -19.07 -18.26 -12.25
C ASP A 64 -18.46 -17.89 -10.89
N ASP A 65 -18.36 -18.82 -9.93
CA ASP A 65 -17.68 -18.59 -8.64
C ASP A 65 -16.20 -18.29 -8.84
N SER A 66 -15.54 -18.99 -9.76
CA SER A 66 -14.10 -18.76 -10.02
C SER A 66 -13.83 -17.40 -10.66
N ILE A 67 -14.75 -16.93 -11.51
CA ILE A 67 -14.67 -15.61 -12.16
C ILE A 67 -14.97 -14.51 -11.13
N ALA A 68 -16.00 -14.69 -10.31
CA ALA A 68 -16.35 -13.77 -9.23
C ALA A 68 -15.20 -13.65 -8.22
N ALA A 69 -14.65 -14.78 -7.75
CA ALA A 69 -13.52 -14.80 -6.84
C ALA A 69 -12.27 -14.14 -7.43
N SER A 70 -11.99 -14.38 -8.72
CA SER A 70 -10.89 -13.70 -9.41
C SER A 70 -11.10 -12.19 -9.49
N TRP A 71 -12.33 -11.74 -9.76
CA TRP A 71 -12.66 -10.32 -9.82
C TRP A 71 -12.53 -9.66 -8.45
N ASP A 72 -13.09 -10.27 -7.40
CA ASP A 72 -13.01 -9.79 -6.02
C ASP A 72 -11.56 -9.69 -5.54
N TYR A 73 -10.73 -10.71 -5.86
CA TYR A 73 -9.31 -10.67 -5.54
C TYR A 73 -8.58 -9.53 -6.24
N ASN A 74 -8.82 -9.34 -7.55
CA ASN A 74 -8.20 -8.25 -8.30
C ASN A 74 -8.70 -6.87 -7.84
N PHE A 75 -9.92 -6.78 -7.32
CA PHE A 75 -10.48 -5.55 -6.77
C PHE A 75 -9.67 -5.05 -5.55
N LEU A 76 -9.09 -5.96 -4.76
CA LEU A 76 -8.20 -5.61 -3.63
C LEU A 76 -6.94 -4.83 -4.06
N PHE A 77 -6.55 -4.94 -5.32
CA PHE A 77 -5.37 -4.26 -5.89
C PHE A 77 -5.75 -3.11 -6.83
N MET A 78 -6.95 -2.56 -6.67
CA MET A 78 -7.31 -1.29 -7.32
C MET A 78 -6.59 -0.13 -6.64
N SER A 79 -6.15 0.84 -7.46
CA SER A 79 -5.43 2.00 -6.96
C SER A 79 -6.37 2.99 -6.27
N GLN A 80 -6.01 3.41 -5.06
CA GLN A 80 -6.66 4.52 -4.35
C GLN A 80 -5.96 5.83 -4.73
N ARG A 81 -6.45 6.50 -5.77
CA ARG A 81 -5.78 7.69 -6.32
C ARG A 81 -6.03 8.98 -5.53
N SER A 82 -7.20 9.10 -4.91
CA SER A 82 -7.58 10.31 -4.19
C SER A 82 -7.00 10.33 -2.77
N GLU A 83 -6.53 11.49 -2.35
CA GLU A 83 -6.19 11.79 -0.95
C GLU A 83 -7.39 12.37 -0.20
N THR A 84 -7.42 12.18 1.12
CA THR A 84 -8.33 12.86 2.04
C THR A 84 -7.48 13.81 2.89
N ILE A 85 -7.20 15.00 2.34
CA ILE A 85 -6.27 15.98 2.91
C ILE A 85 -6.85 16.76 4.10
N GLN A 86 -8.17 16.82 4.22
CA GLN A 86 -8.87 17.41 5.35
C GLN A 86 -9.52 16.29 6.16
N PRO A 87 -9.51 16.37 7.50
CA PRO A 87 -10.11 15.34 8.34
C PRO A 87 -11.61 15.24 8.08
N ILE A 88 -12.07 14.05 7.72
CA ILE A 88 -13.50 13.76 7.55
C ILE A 88 -14.00 13.00 8.77
N ARG A 89 -15.17 13.39 9.29
CA ARG A 89 -15.81 12.64 10.37
C ARG A 89 -16.42 11.36 9.80
N LEU A 90 -16.00 10.21 10.35
CA LEU A 90 -16.62 8.93 10.05
C LEU A 90 -17.92 8.76 10.83
N ARG A 91 -18.90 8.12 10.19
CA ARG A 91 -20.16 7.73 10.81
C ARG A 91 -20.10 6.25 11.19
N VAL A 92 -20.45 5.95 12.44
CA VAL A 92 -20.65 4.56 12.88
C VAL A 92 -21.87 3.99 12.16
N VAL A 93 -21.67 2.90 11.41
CA VAL A 93 -22.74 2.19 10.68
C VAL A 93 -23.35 1.09 11.53
N GLU A 94 -22.52 0.40 12.31
CA GLU A 94 -22.89 -0.72 13.17
C GLU A 94 -22.07 -0.67 14.47
N GLY A 95 -22.67 -1.09 15.58
CA GLY A 95 -22.04 -1.09 16.90
C GLY A 95 -21.86 0.30 17.52
N ALA A 96 -20.89 0.41 18.44
CA ALA A 96 -20.52 1.65 19.11
C ALA A 96 -19.03 1.64 19.48
N ILE A 97 -18.42 2.83 19.55
CA ILE A 97 -17.06 2.98 20.07
C ILE A 97 -17.10 2.70 21.59
N PRO A 98 -16.27 1.78 22.11
CA PRO A 98 -16.24 1.49 23.55
C PRO A 98 -15.98 2.75 24.37
N THR A 99 -16.63 2.85 25.53
CA THR A 99 -16.54 4.06 26.38
C THR A 99 -15.14 4.30 26.93
N ASP A 100 -14.38 3.23 27.09
CA ASP A 100 -12.99 3.16 27.56
C ASP A 100 -11.97 3.12 26.42
N PHE A 101 -12.40 3.27 25.16
CA PHE A 101 -11.48 3.32 24.03
C PHE A 101 -10.58 4.57 24.12
N PRO A 102 -9.25 4.44 24.01
CA PRO A 102 -8.35 5.57 24.21
C PRO A 102 -8.47 6.61 23.08
N SER A 103 -8.30 7.89 23.44
CA SER A 103 -8.04 8.92 22.44
C SER A 103 -6.65 8.71 21.84
N GLY A 104 -6.52 8.88 20.53
CA GLY A 104 -5.26 8.65 19.82
C GLY A 104 -5.49 8.43 18.34
N ALA A 105 -4.44 8.04 17.64
CA ALA A 105 -4.49 7.78 16.20
C ALA A 105 -4.02 6.36 15.88
N TYR A 106 -4.78 5.67 15.03
CA TYR A 106 -4.35 4.44 14.37
C TYR A 106 -3.83 4.78 12.97
N TYR A 107 -2.55 4.52 12.75
CA TYR A 107 -1.88 4.74 11.47
C TYR A 107 -1.72 3.43 10.70
N LEU A 108 -1.95 3.49 9.40
CA LEU A 108 -1.75 2.37 8.48
C LEU A 108 -1.14 2.88 7.17
N THR A 109 0.07 2.45 6.86
CA THR A 109 0.69 2.64 5.54
C THR A 109 0.60 1.36 4.72
N GLY A 110 0.72 1.49 3.41
CA GLY A 110 0.58 0.42 2.43
C GLY A 110 0.66 0.98 1.01
N PRO A 111 0.78 0.14 -0.02
CA PRO A 111 0.77 0.62 -1.40
C PRO A 111 -0.62 1.18 -1.76
N GLY A 112 -0.66 2.43 -2.22
CA GLY A 112 -1.89 3.09 -2.68
C GLY A 112 -2.15 3.00 -4.17
N ILE A 113 -1.10 2.83 -4.98
CA ILE A 113 -1.19 2.85 -6.44
C ILE A 113 -0.47 1.67 -7.08
N PHE A 114 -1.12 1.08 -8.08
CA PHE A 114 -0.67 -0.13 -8.78
C PHE A 114 -0.64 0.04 -10.30
N LYS A 115 -1.35 1.04 -10.85
CA LYS A 115 -1.39 1.35 -12.29
C LYS A 115 -1.29 2.84 -12.53
N ASP A 116 -0.44 3.24 -13.47
CA ASP A 116 -0.29 4.63 -13.89
C ASP A 116 -1.23 5.00 -15.05
N ASP A 117 -1.20 6.24 -15.50
CA ASP A 117 -2.06 6.75 -16.59
C ASP A 117 -1.54 6.43 -18.00
N HIS A 118 -0.43 5.68 -18.08
CA HIS A 118 0.24 5.30 -19.32
C HIS A 118 0.25 3.78 -19.55
N GLY A 119 -0.47 3.03 -18.72
CA GLY A 119 -0.64 1.58 -18.86
C GLY A 119 0.51 0.76 -18.28
N SER A 120 1.38 1.35 -17.45
CA SER A 120 2.31 0.61 -16.61
C SER A 120 1.61 0.10 -15.36
N THR A 121 2.04 -1.08 -14.91
CA THR A 121 1.57 -1.69 -13.67
C THR A 121 2.76 -2.04 -12.81
N VAL A 122 2.62 -1.93 -11.50
CA VAL A 122 3.65 -2.31 -10.53
C VAL A 122 3.16 -3.47 -9.67
N HIS A 123 4.12 -4.27 -9.21
CA HIS A 123 3.90 -5.22 -8.14
C HIS A 123 3.44 -4.47 -6.87
N PRO A 124 2.55 -5.04 -6.04
CA PRO A 124 2.05 -4.34 -4.86
C PRO A 124 3.14 -3.79 -3.93
N LEU A 125 4.24 -4.51 -3.77
CA LEU A 125 5.38 -4.07 -2.96
C LEU A 125 6.08 -2.80 -3.50
N ASP A 126 5.91 -2.47 -4.77
CA ASP A 126 6.53 -1.32 -5.44
C ASP A 126 5.58 -0.12 -5.59
N GLY A 127 4.34 -0.23 -5.08
CA GLY A 127 3.37 0.86 -5.08
C GLY A 127 3.72 1.93 -4.04
N HIS A 128 3.50 3.20 -4.37
CA HIS A 128 3.78 4.32 -3.47
C HIS A 128 2.99 4.24 -2.17
N GLY A 129 3.65 4.58 -1.05
CA GLY A 129 3.08 4.52 0.29
C GLY A 129 1.92 5.50 0.45
N TYR A 130 0.79 4.97 0.87
CA TYR A 130 -0.45 5.68 1.12
C TYR A 130 -0.79 5.57 2.60
N LEU A 131 -0.46 6.62 3.33
CA LEU A 131 -0.66 6.70 4.77
C LEU A 131 -2.11 7.05 5.07
N ARG A 132 -2.74 6.26 5.93
CA ARG A 132 -4.09 6.45 6.45
C ARG A 132 -4.01 6.66 7.96
N ALA A 133 -4.80 7.59 8.47
CA ALA A 133 -4.93 7.85 9.89
C ALA A 133 -6.41 7.83 10.31
N PHE A 134 -6.68 7.13 11.40
CA PHE A 134 -7.97 7.13 12.09
C PHE A 134 -7.77 7.73 13.48
N THR A 135 -8.24 8.96 13.68
CA THR A 135 -8.08 9.69 14.93
C THR A 135 -9.34 9.55 15.76
N PHE A 136 -9.20 8.96 16.94
CA PHE A 136 -10.26 8.74 17.91
C PHE A 136 -10.24 9.85 18.95
N ASP A 137 -11.40 10.49 19.11
CA ASP A 137 -11.68 11.43 20.19
C ASP A 137 -12.68 10.77 21.14
N ASN A 138 -12.19 10.33 22.29
CA ASN A 138 -13.01 9.65 23.30
C ASN A 138 -13.98 10.61 24.03
N VAL A 139 -13.71 11.92 24.03
CA VAL A 139 -14.56 12.92 24.68
C VAL A 139 -15.80 13.18 23.84
N ASN A 140 -15.60 13.44 22.54
CA ASN A 140 -16.69 13.74 21.61
C ASN A 140 -17.30 12.48 20.97
N LYS A 141 -16.72 11.29 21.23
CA LYS A 141 -17.08 10.01 20.59
C LYS A 141 -17.03 10.11 19.06
N GLU A 142 -15.97 10.73 18.56
CA GLU A 142 -15.77 10.97 17.13
C GLU A 142 -14.57 10.20 16.61
N VAL A 143 -14.67 9.74 15.35
CA VAL A 143 -13.54 9.22 14.59
C VAL A 143 -13.37 10.09 13.36
N LYS A 144 -12.14 10.57 13.14
CA LYS A 144 -11.77 11.32 11.94
C LYS A 144 -10.85 10.46 11.07
N TYR A 145 -10.99 10.61 9.77
CA TYR A 145 -10.17 9.93 8.77
C TYR A 145 -9.42 10.95 7.92
N MET A 146 -8.13 10.65 7.69
CA MET A 146 -7.27 11.35 6.74
C MET A 146 -6.44 10.33 5.99
N ALA A 147 -6.07 10.66 4.76
CA ALA A 147 -5.15 9.81 4.00
C ALA A 147 -4.38 10.61 2.95
N LYS A 148 -3.07 10.40 2.88
CA LYS A 148 -2.14 11.08 1.96
C LYS A 148 -1.07 10.13 1.49
N TYR A 149 -0.60 10.34 0.27
CA TYR A 149 0.63 9.74 -0.21
C TYR A 149 1.82 10.32 0.52
N ILE A 150 2.76 9.44 0.84
CA ILE A 150 4.06 9.85 1.39
C ILE A 150 4.86 10.44 0.22
N LYS A 151 5.28 11.69 0.36
CA LYS A 151 6.04 12.43 -0.67
C LYS A 151 7.50 12.00 -0.65
N THR A 152 7.74 10.74 -1.00
CA THR A 152 9.10 10.26 -1.28
C THR A 152 9.63 10.93 -2.54
N GLU A 153 10.95 10.90 -2.74
CA GLU A 153 11.57 11.41 -3.98
C GLU A 153 10.93 10.75 -5.21
N ALA A 154 10.76 9.42 -5.17
CA ALA A 154 10.15 8.66 -6.24
C ALA A 154 8.67 9.03 -6.46
N GLN A 155 7.91 9.30 -5.40
CA GLN A 155 6.51 9.72 -5.51
C GLN A 155 6.41 11.09 -6.18
N VAL A 156 7.24 12.05 -5.77
CA VAL A 156 7.26 13.41 -6.33
C VAL A 156 7.69 13.42 -7.79
N GLU A 157 8.60 12.53 -8.19
CA GLU A 157 9.02 12.37 -9.58
C GLU A 157 7.95 11.70 -10.46
N GLU A 158 7.17 10.77 -9.90
CA GLU A 158 6.19 9.96 -10.66
C GLU A 158 4.77 10.54 -10.66
N TYR A 159 4.49 11.56 -9.86
CA TYR A 159 3.18 12.21 -9.75
C TYR A 159 3.22 13.68 -10.16
N ASP A 160 2.49 14.04 -11.21
CA ASP A 160 2.33 15.42 -11.64
C ASP A 160 1.10 16.05 -10.99
N GLN A 161 1.35 16.90 -9.99
CA GLN A 161 0.31 17.64 -9.27
C GLN A 161 -0.52 18.59 -10.16
N LYS A 162 0.03 19.07 -11.29
CA LYS A 162 -0.70 20.01 -12.17
C LYS A 162 -1.72 19.29 -13.03
N THR A 163 -1.42 18.06 -13.42
CA THR A 163 -2.27 17.24 -14.30
C THR A 163 -3.04 16.17 -13.55
N ASP A 164 -2.81 16.00 -12.24
CA ASP A 164 -3.36 14.93 -11.40
C ASP A 164 -3.13 13.55 -12.04
N SER A 165 -1.90 13.36 -12.55
CA SER A 165 -1.54 12.16 -13.31
C SER A 165 -0.28 11.48 -12.80
N TRP A 166 -0.27 10.16 -12.93
CA TRP A 166 0.82 9.30 -12.56
C TRP A 166 1.54 8.79 -13.80
N ARG A 167 2.86 8.82 -13.75
CA ARG A 167 3.75 8.18 -14.72
C ARG A 167 4.85 7.47 -13.97
N PHE A 168 4.84 6.14 -14.01
CA PHE A 168 5.89 5.37 -13.37
C PHE A 168 7.17 5.48 -14.20
N THR A 169 8.23 5.97 -13.57
CA THR A 169 9.54 6.16 -14.18
C THR A 169 10.54 5.18 -13.61
N HIS A 170 10.45 4.82 -12.34
CA HIS A 170 11.36 3.93 -11.63
C HIS A 170 10.90 2.48 -11.66
N ARG A 171 11.82 1.58 -11.99
CA ARG A 171 11.60 0.14 -11.82
C ARG A 171 11.77 -0.18 -10.35
N GLY A 172 10.70 -0.66 -9.71
CA GLY A 172 10.86 -1.30 -8.41
C GLY A 172 11.54 -2.67 -8.56
N PRO A 173 12.08 -3.24 -7.48
CA PRO A 173 12.74 -4.54 -7.50
C PRO A 173 11.86 -5.68 -8.04
N PHE A 174 10.53 -5.52 -8.02
CA PHE A 174 9.57 -6.54 -8.44
C PHE A 174 8.73 -6.15 -9.67
N SER A 175 9.00 -4.99 -10.29
CA SER A 175 8.14 -4.43 -11.35
C SER A 175 8.86 -4.20 -12.67
N VAL A 176 8.14 -4.44 -13.77
CA VAL A 176 8.57 -4.11 -15.14
C VAL A 176 7.67 -3.02 -15.70
N LEU A 177 8.25 -1.86 -16.02
CA LEU A 177 7.52 -0.73 -16.59
C LEU A 177 7.31 -0.88 -18.10
N LYS A 178 6.13 -0.49 -18.59
CA LYS A 178 5.80 -0.53 -20.02
C LYS A 178 6.30 0.75 -20.69
N GLY A 179 7.10 0.63 -21.75
CA GLY A 179 7.54 1.76 -22.56
C GLY A 179 8.63 2.68 -21.95
N GLY A 180 9.22 2.31 -20.80
CA GLY A 180 10.34 3.06 -20.23
C GLY A 180 11.54 3.04 -21.18
N LYS A 181 12.07 4.22 -21.53
CA LYS A 181 13.36 4.33 -22.25
C LYS A 181 14.40 3.55 -21.44
N LYS A 182 15.01 2.53 -22.06
CA LYS A 182 16.08 1.71 -21.44
C LYS A 182 17.38 2.50 -21.20
N ILE A 183 17.47 3.73 -21.71
CA ILE A 183 18.66 4.58 -21.65
C ILE A 183 18.44 5.60 -20.53
N GLY A 184 19.32 5.56 -19.52
CA GLY A 184 19.39 6.58 -18.45
C GLY A 184 18.67 6.24 -17.15
N ASN A 185 17.97 5.10 -17.06
CA ASN A 185 17.26 4.73 -15.84
C ASN A 185 17.95 3.56 -15.13
N THR A 186 19.05 3.86 -14.46
CA THR A 186 19.88 2.93 -13.68
C THR A 186 19.44 2.77 -12.23
N LYS A 187 18.43 3.52 -11.77
CA LYS A 187 17.95 3.50 -10.37
C LYS A 187 17.10 2.24 -10.15
N VAL A 188 17.73 1.20 -9.58
CA VAL A 188 17.11 -0.12 -9.33
C VAL A 188 16.26 -0.13 -8.06
N MET A 189 16.49 0.81 -7.14
CA MET A 189 15.75 0.92 -5.89
C MET A 189 15.04 2.27 -5.78
N LYS A 190 13.73 2.22 -5.60
CA LYS A 190 12.90 3.38 -5.28
C LYS A 190 12.32 3.19 -3.88
N ASN A 191 12.61 4.12 -2.98
CA ASN A 191 11.98 4.10 -1.67
C ASN A 191 10.53 4.61 -1.79
N VAL A 192 9.58 3.73 -1.48
CA VAL A 192 8.13 4.00 -1.55
C VAL A 192 7.50 4.21 -0.18
N ALA A 193 8.24 4.01 0.91
CA ALA A 193 7.79 4.18 2.30
C ALA A 193 6.43 3.48 2.62
N ASN A 194 6.19 2.31 2.03
CA ASN A 194 4.87 1.67 2.04
C ASN A 194 4.75 0.47 3.02
N THR A 195 5.81 0.10 3.73
CA THR A 195 5.85 -1.18 4.45
C THR A 195 5.24 -1.08 5.83
N SER A 196 5.66 -0.10 6.62
CA SER A 196 5.25 0.03 8.02
C SER A 196 5.31 1.47 8.49
N VAL A 197 4.55 1.77 9.54
CA VAL A 197 4.48 3.09 10.17
C VAL A 197 4.61 2.92 11.69
N LEU A 198 5.42 3.75 12.34
CA LEU A 198 5.58 3.72 13.80
C LEU A 198 5.83 5.11 14.38
N MET A 199 5.52 5.26 15.66
CA MET A 199 5.84 6.45 16.45
C MET A 199 7.09 6.17 17.28
N TRP A 200 8.16 6.94 17.08
CA TRP A 200 9.40 6.83 17.87
C TRP A 200 9.97 8.20 18.16
N GLY A 201 10.34 8.47 19.41
CA GLY A 201 10.89 9.77 19.80
C GLY A 201 9.97 10.96 19.48
N LYS A 202 8.65 10.77 19.56
CA LYS A 202 7.60 11.73 19.12
C LYS A 202 7.58 12.03 17.61
N LYS A 203 8.23 11.20 16.80
CA LYS A 203 8.23 11.29 15.33
C LYS A 203 7.42 10.15 14.74
N LEU A 204 6.53 10.48 13.79
CA LEU A 204 5.81 9.49 13.01
C LEU A 204 6.66 9.12 11.79
N LEU A 205 7.09 7.87 11.71
CA LEU A 205 8.03 7.39 10.69
C LEU A 205 7.34 6.36 9.80
N CYS A 206 7.33 6.61 8.49
CA CYS A 206 6.93 5.62 7.48
C CYS A 206 8.17 4.98 6.85
N MET A 207 8.17 3.66 6.79
CA MET A 207 9.37 2.86 6.53
C MET A 207 9.23 2.01 5.26
N TRP A 208 10.37 1.67 4.70
CA TRP A 208 10.55 0.72 3.61
C TRP A 208 11.86 -0.03 3.84
N GLU A 209 11.89 -1.34 3.62
CA GLU A 209 12.98 -2.22 4.07
C GLU A 209 14.34 -1.87 3.46
N GLY A 210 14.35 -1.29 2.26
CA GLY A 210 15.58 -0.98 1.54
C GLY A 210 16.12 0.43 1.73
N GLY A 211 15.58 1.25 2.64
CA GLY A 211 16.04 2.64 2.77
C GLY A 211 15.57 3.39 4.01
N ASN A 212 16.01 4.65 4.13
CA ASN A 212 15.70 5.50 5.27
C ASN A 212 14.19 5.75 5.41
N PRO A 213 13.67 5.85 6.64
CA PRO A 213 12.28 6.23 6.87
C PRO A 213 12.02 7.67 6.43
N TYR A 214 10.74 7.97 6.21
CA TYR A 214 10.23 9.32 6.02
C TYR A 214 9.49 9.78 7.28
N GLU A 215 9.87 10.92 7.82
CA GLU A 215 9.18 11.58 8.92
C GLU A 215 7.92 12.28 8.40
N ILE A 216 6.84 12.13 9.14
CA ILE A 216 5.51 12.62 8.82
C ILE A 216 5.02 13.52 9.96
N GLU A 217 4.43 14.65 9.63
CA GLU A 217 3.70 15.47 10.58
C GLU A 217 2.38 14.79 10.96
N SER A 218 2.21 14.47 12.24
CA SER A 218 1.15 13.58 12.71
C SER A 218 -0.27 14.13 12.54
N ASP A 219 -0.43 15.46 12.63
CA ASP A 219 -1.74 16.11 12.54
C ASP A 219 -2.21 16.30 11.09
N THR A 220 -1.29 16.57 10.16
CA THR A 220 -1.63 16.92 8.77
C THR A 220 -1.31 15.81 7.77
N LEU A 221 -0.59 14.77 8.22
CA LEU A 221 0.02 13.73 7.41
C LEU A 221 0.92 14.30 6.28
N ASP A 222 1.48 15.50 6.47
CA ASP A 222 2.49 16.03 5.56
C ASP A 222 3.82 15.31 5.74
N THR A 223 4.48 15.01 4.63
CA THR A 223 5.85 14.48 4.68
C THR A 223 6.80 15.61 5.02
N ILE A 224 7.49 15.48 6.16
CA ILE A 224 8.54 16.41 6.59
C ILE A 224 9.80 16.16 5.75
N GLY A 225 10.17 14.89 5.57
CA GLY A 225 11.32 14.52 4.74
C GLY A 225 11.89 13.16 5.12
N LYS A 226 13.03 12.82 4.51
CA LYS A 226 13.80 11.62 4.84
C LYS A 226 14.43 11.80 6.23
N PHE A 227 14.27 10.82 7.09
CA PHE A 227 14.81 10.83 8.45
C PHE A 227 16.08 9.98 8.51
N ASN A 228 17.19 10.58 8.92
CA ASN A 228 18.42 9.83 9.18
C ASN A 228 18.45 9.37 10.64
N MET A 229 18.40 8.05 10.84
CA MET A 229 18.44 7.45 12.17
C MET A 229 19.83 7.54 12.82
N MET A 230 20.88 7.73 12.03
CA MET A 230 22.29 7.59 12.46
C MET A 230 23.01 8.93 12.63
N ASP A 231 22.36 10.09 12.43
CA ASP A 231 23.00 11.42 12.47
C ASP A 231 23.71 11.75 13.81
N ASN A 232 23.49 10.97 14.88
CA ASN A 232 24.15 11.12 16.18
C ASN A 232 25.07 9.96 16.57
N CYS A 233 25.29 8.97 15.69
CA CYS A 233 26.18 7.84 15.97
C CYS A 233 27.62 8.08 15.53
N ASP A 234 27.88 9.12 14.73
CA ASP A 234 29.21 9.41 14.16
C ASP A 234 30.04 10.39 15.04
N LEU A 235 29.61 10.69 16.27
CA LEU A 235 30.34 11.63 17.15
C LEU A 235 31.34 10.96 18.09
N GLU A 236 31.46 9.64 18.11
CA GLU A 236 32.50 8.94 18.84
C GLU A 236 32.90 7.68 18.06
N ASP A 237 33.89 7.79 17.17
CA ASP A 237 34.77 6.66 16.91
C ASP A 237 36.20 7.14 16.63
N ASP A 238 37.07 6.58 17.45
CA ASP A 238 38.48 6.84 17.63
C ASP A 238 39.32 6.59 16.36
N ASP A 239 40.44 7.31 16.33
CA ASP A 239 41.59 7.08 15.46
C ASP A 239 42.15 5.65 15.63
N GLU A 240 41.57 4.67 14.94
CA GLU A 240 42.25 3.39 14.70
C GLU A 240 42.18 2.96 13.23
N SER A 241 43.30 3.28 12.55
CA SER A 241 43.71 2.68 11.29
C SER A 241 43.58 1.15 11.31
N ARG A 242 42.87 0.55 10.34
CA ARG A 242 43.32 -0.62 9.55
C ARG A 242 42.25 -1.11 8.55
N GLY A 243 42.54 -0.93 7.25
CA GLY A 243 42.06 -1.84 6.20
C GLY A 243 40.92 -1.40 5.28
N GLY A 244 40.58 -0.11 5.22
CA GLY A 244 39.59 0.43 4.27
C GLY A 244 40.26 0.89 2.97
N ASP A 245 40.07 0.15 1.87
CA ASP A 245 40.37 0.70 0.54
C ASP A 245 39.49 0.03 -0.54
N VAL A 246 39.41 -1.30 -0.55
CA VAL A 246 38.68 -2.00 -1.64
C VAL A 246 37.16 -1.97 -1.46
N TRP A 247 36.68 -2.18 -0.24
CA TRP A 247 35.25 -2.19 0.06
C TRP A 247 34.64 -0.79 0.05
N GLU A 248 35.41 0.22 0.44
CA GLU A 248 34.98 1.61 0.42
C GLU A 248 34.92 2.16 -1.01
N VAL A 249 35.92 1.84 -1.85
CA VAL A 249 35.89 2.15 -3.29
C VAL A 249 34.73 1.41 -3.98
N ALA A 250 34.50 0.14 -3.67
CA ALA A 250 33.36 -0.61 -4.22
C ALA A 250 32.01 -0.02 -3.78
N ALA A 251 31.86 0.34 -2.50
CA ALA A 251 30.67 1.00 -2.00
C ALA A 251 30.46 2.36 -2.68
N ASN A 252 31.51 3.15 -2.83
CA ASN A 252 31.45 4.45 -3.51
C ASN A 252 31.15 4.32 -5.01
N LEU A 253 31.58 3.25 -5.67
CA LEU A 253 31.25 2.97 -7.08
C LEU A 253 29.79 2.53 -7.25
N LEU A 254 29.24 1.80 -6.28
CA LEU A 254 27.86 1.30 -6.32
C LEU A 254 26.84 2.34 -5.83
N LYS A 255 27.23 3.29 -4.96
CA LYS A 255 26.36 4.35 -4.43
C LYS A 255 25.60 5.10 -5.54
N PRO A 256 26.24 5.62 -6.61
CA PRO A 256 25.51 6.29 -7.70
C PRO A 256 24.52 5.40 -8.44
N ILE A 257 24.79 4.09 -8.54
CA ILE A 257 23.90 3.12 -9.19
C ILE A 257 22.69 2.82 -8.31
N LEU A 258 22.90 2.72 -6.99
CA LEU A 258 21.85 2.44 -6.01
C LEU A 258 20.98 3.67 -5.71
N TYR A 259 21.58 4.85 -5.64
CA TYR A 259 20.92 6.10 -5.21
C TYR A 259 20.59 7.07 -6.35
N GLY A 260 21.17 6.88 -7.55
CA GLY A 260 20.80 7.64 -8.75
C GLY A 260 21.27 9.10 -8.76
N THR A 261 22.40 9.42 -8.15
CA THR A 261 22.99 10.77 -8.19
C THR A 261 23.91 10.93 -9.40
N TYR A 262 23.45 11.65 -10.43
CA TYR A 262 24.26 12.26 -11.49
C TYR A 262 23.72 13.65 -11.83
#